data_AF-A0A2D5YI87-F1
#
_entry.id   AF-A0A2D5YI87-F1
#
_cell.length_a   1.000
_cell.length_b   1.000
_cell.length_c   1.000
_cell.angle_alpha   90.00
_cell.angle_beta   90.00
_cell.angle_gamma   90.00
#
_symmetry.space_group_name_H-M   'P 1'
#
loop_
_entity.id
_entity.type
_entity.pdbx_description
1 polymer ?
#
loop_
_entity_poly.entity_id
_entity_poly.type
_entity_poly.pdbx_seq_one_letter_code
_entity_poly.pdbx_strand_id
1 'polypeptide(L)'
;MTPSLYGAVKSRANEALVESLDYCKWALQSVSRSFALTIPLVEDALLAPIMVGYLEARILDTFEDDIGKRHVSLEERIRAMNAIMEILERPDSKMADRKAQELASQAEEWVQDEHYRGLVKNFDKVLTVHRSLDERTKASMVKWMHEMNAGMQKYLQQPVYSF
;
A
#
# COMPACT_ATOMS: atom_id res chain seq x y z
N MET A 1 -11.08 34.95 18.59
CA MET A 1 -10.57 33.77 19.31
C MET A 1 -9.67 33.00 18.36
N THR A 2 -8.36 33.01 18.61
CA THR A 2 -7.37 32.26 17.84
C THR A 2 -7.52 30.77 18.14
N PRO A 3 -7.63 29.88 17.14
CA PRO A 3 -7.68 28.45 17.39
C PRO A 3 -6.43 27.98 18.15
N SER A 4 -6.61 27.14 19.16
CA SER A 4 -5.49 26.48 19.83
C SER A 4 -4.69 25.67 18.81
N LEU A 5 -3.36 25.71 18.89
CA LEU A 5 -2.45 24.94 18.05
C LEU A 5 -2.82 23.45 18.03
N TYR A 6 -3.27 22.92 19.17
CA TYR A 6 -3.76 21.54 19.30
C TYR A 6 -5.03 21.28 18.48
N GLY A 7 -5.99 22.22 18.50
CA GLY A 7 -7.22 22.12 17.71
C GLY A 7 -6.95 22.21 16.20
N ALA A 8 -6.02 23.08 15.79
CA ALA A 8 -5.62 23.21 14.39
C ALA A 8 -4.90 21.95 13.89
N VAL A 9 -4.01 21.35 14.69
CA VAL A 9 -3.32 20.10 14.34
C VAL A 9 -4.31 18.93 14.26
N LYS A 10 -5.24 18.82 15.21
CA LYS A 10 -6.27 17.76 15.21
C LYS A 10 -7.22 17.89 14.01
N SER A 11 -7.63 19.10 13.64
CA SER A 11 -8.44 19.36 12.43
C SER A 11 -7.72 18.91 11.17
N ARG A 12 -6.46 19.33 11.01
CA ARG A 12 -5.64 18.95 9.85
C ARG A 12 -5.39 17.45 9.75
N ALA A 13 -5.14 16.78 10.89
CA ALA A 13 -4.97 15.33 10.90
C ALA A 13 -6.25 14.59 10.48
N ASN A 14 -7.41 15.09 10.90
CA ASN A 14 -8.70 14.55 10.51
C ASN A 14 -9.00 14.80 9.02
N GLU A 15 -8.71 15.99 8.51
CA GLU A 15 -8.83 16.33 7.08
C GLU A 15 -7.94 15.43 6.21
N ALA A 16 -6.68 15.25 6.58
CA ALA A 16 -5.74 14.38 5.87
C ALA A 16 -6.20 12.91 5.84
N LEU A 17 -6.79 12.43 6.95
CA LEU A 17 -7.36 11.08 7.00
C LEU A 17 -8.56 10.93 6.06
N VAL A 18 -9.47 11.91 6.04
CA VAL A 18 -10.63 11.90 5.14
C VAL A 18 -10.19 11.93 3.68
N GLU A 19 -9.26 12.81 3.31
CA GLU A 19 -8.70 12.87 1.95
C GLU A 19 -8.05 11.54 1.55
N SER A 20 -7.32 10.92 2.48
CA SER A 20 -6.66 9.63 2.24
C SER A 20 -7.67 8.50 2.07
N LEU A 21 -8.76 8.49 2.86
CA LEU A 21 -9.85 7.52 2.72
C LEU A 21 -10.53 7.65 1.35
N ASP A 22 -10.82 8.88 0.91
CA ASP A 22 -11.45 9.11 -0.39
C ASP A 22 -10.53 8.73 -1.54
N TYR A 23 -9.23 9.01 -1.42
CA TYR A 23 -8.23 8.49 -2.34
C TYR A 23 -8.24 6.95 -2.39
N CYS A 24 -8.22 6.26 -1.24
CA CYS A 24 -8.23 4.79 -1.21
C CYS A 24 -9.47 4.21 -1.90
N LYS A 25 -10.66 4.81 -1.72
CA LYS A 25 -11.89 4.39 -2.41
C LYS A 25 -11.76 4.54 -3.92
N TRP A 26 -11.25 5.69 -4.38
CA TRP A 26 -11.03 5.95 -5.80
C TRP A 26 -9.96 5.02 -6.40
N ALA A 27 -8.88 4.80 -5.68
CA ALA A 27 -7.79 3.94 -6.10
C ALA A 27 -8.27 2.49 -6.26
N LEU A 28 -9.09 1.99 -5.33
CA LEU A 28 -9.69 0.66 -5.42
C LEU A 28 -10.49 0.47 -6.73
N GLN A 29 -11.32 1.46 -7.09
CA GLN A 29 -12.07 1.46 -8.35
C GLN A 29 -11.16 1.44 -9.58
N SER A 30 -10.02 2.13 -9.50
CA SER A 30 -9.09 2.27 -10.60
C SER A 30 -8.22 1.03 -10.82
N VAL A 31 -7.82 0.36 -9.75
CA VAL A 31 -6.91 -0.80 -9.82
C VAL A 31 -7.63 -2.15 -9.82
N SER A 32 -8.95 -2.19 -9.56
CA SER A 32 -9.72 -3.43 -9.48
C SER A 32 -11.21 -3.29 -9.80
N ARG A 33 -11.61 -3.71 -11.01
CA ARG A 33 -13.03 -3.68 -11.42
C ARG A 33 -13.93 -4.60 -10.57
N SER A 34 -13.46 -5.79 -10.23
CA SER A 34 -14.28 -6.79 -9.53
C SER A 34 -14.36 -6.50 -8.03
N PHE A 35 -13.23 -6.25 -7.37
CA PHE A 35 -13.22 -6.00 -5.92
C PHE A 35 -13.78 -4.62 -5.56
N ALA A 36 -13.75 -3.65 -6.46
CA ALA A 36 -14.45 -2.38 -6.25
C ALA A 36 -15.98 -2.53 -6.15
N LEU A 37 -16.55 -3.63 -6.65
CA LEU A 37 -17.98 -3.92 -6.49
C LEU A 37 -18.30 -4.65 -5.19
N THR A 38 -17.37 -5.46 -4.67
CA THR A 38 -17.63 -6.36 -3.55
C THR A 38 -17.11 -5.85 -2.22
N ILE A 39 -15.94 -5.20 -2.18
CA ILE A 39 -15.37 -4.63 -0.96
C ILE A 39 -16.30 -3.60 -0.30
N PRO A 40 -16.99 -2.69 -1.05
CA PRO A 40 -17.94 -1.77 -0.43
C PRO A 40 -19.19 -2.42 0.20
N LEU A 41 -19.42 -3.72 -0.03
CA LEU A 41 -20.58 -4.44 0.51
C LEU A 41 -20.31 -5.08 1.88
N VAL A 42 -19.07 -5.02 2.38
CA VAL A 42 -18.73 -5.52 3.72
C VAL A 42 -19.23 -4.57 4.80
N GLU A 43 -19.28 -5.04 6.04
CA GLU A 43 -19.64 -4.21 7.20
C GLU A 43 -18.68 -3.02 7.35
N ASP A 44 -19.20 -1.87 7.79
CA ASP A 44 -18.44 -0.60 7.90
C ASP A 44 -17.12 -0.77 8.68
N ALA A 45 -17.12 -1.58 9.74
CA ALA A 45 -15.95 -1.86 10.56
C ALA A 45 -14.83 -2.61 9.80
N LEU A 46 -15.18 -3.36 8.75
CA LEU A 46 -14.27 -4.15 7.94
C LEU A 46 -13.88 -3.46 6.63
N LEU A 47 -14.63 -2.43 6.21
CA LEU A 47 -14.43 -1.74 4.94
C LEU A 47 -13.02 -1.16 4.80
N ALA A 48 -12.59 -0.36 5.77
CA ALA A 48 -11.26 0.27 5.72
C ALA A 48 -10.11 -0.76 5.79
N PRO A 49 -10.11 -1.74 6.73
CA PRO A 49 -9.10 -2.79 6.74
C PRO A 49 -8.99 -3.59 5.44
N ILE A 50 -10.12 -4.01 4.86
CA ILE A 50 -10.13 -4.82 3.63
C ILE A 50 -9.69 -3.99 2.44
N MET A 51 -10.17 -2.75 2.31
CA MET A 51 -9.78 -1.84 1.23
C MET A 51 -8.28 -1.53 1.28
N VAL A 52 -7.75 -1.15 2.44
CA VAL A 52 -6.33 -0.81 2.60
C VAL A 52 -5.45 -2.04 2.39
N GLY A 53 -5.80 -3.19 2.99
CA GLY A 53 -5.06 -4.43 2.80
C GLY A 53 -5.02 -4.87 1.34
N TYR A 54 -6.11 -4.66 0.59
CA TYR A 54 -6.14 -4.90 -0.86
C TYR A 54 -5.18 -3.97 -1.61
N LEU A 55 -5.17 -2.67 -1.28
CA LEU A 55 -4.28 -1.70 -1.92
C LEU A 55 -2.81 -1.96 -1.60
N GLU A 56 -2.48 -2.34 -0.37
CA GLU A 56 -1.13 -2.73 0.03
C GLU A 56 -0.66 -3.98 -0.71
N ALA A 57 -1.53 -5.00 -0.82
CA ALA A 57 -1.24 -6.19 -1.60
C ALA A 57 -1.02 -5.83 -3.07
N ARG A 58 -1.87 -4.97 -3.66
CA ARG A 58 -1.71 -4.50 -5.04
C ARG A 58 -0.40 -3.72 -5.26
N ILE A 59 0.04 -2.94 -4.27
CA ILE A 59 1.35 -2.26 -4.33
C ILE A 59 2.45 -3.31 -4.35
N LEU A 60 2.39 -4.33 -3.49
CA LEU A 60 3.37 -5.42 -3.47
C LEU A 60 3.39 -6.18 -4.81
N ASP A 61 2.22 -6.63 -5.30
CA ASP A 61 2.04 -7.30 -6.60
C ASP A 61 2.67 -6.49 -7.74
N THR A 62 2.56 -5.15 -7.69
CA THR A 62 3.11 -4.29 -8.75
C THR A 62 4.63 -4.46 -8.90
N PHE A 63 5.37 -4.66 -7.80
CA PHE A 63 6.81 -4.89 -7.85
C PHE A 63 7.19 -6.34 -8.16
N GLU A 64 6.28 -7.30 -7.93
CA GLU A 64 6.43 -8.68 -8.38
C GLU A 64 6.23 -8.78 -9.90
N ASP A 65 5.09 -8.32 -10.41
CA ASP A 65 4.58 -8.65 -11.74
C ASP A 65 4.88 -7.63 -12.83
N ASP A 66 4.93 -6.32 -12.50
CA ASP A 66 4.98 -5.30 -13.56
C ASP A 66 6.34 -5.33 -14.28
N ILE A 67 6.27 -5.31 -15.61
CA ILE A 67 7.41 -5.14 -16.49
C ILE A 67 7.59 -3.64 -16.70
N GLY A 68 8.26 -2.99 -15.74
CA GLY A 68 8.49 -1.55 -15.77
C GLY A 68 9.01 -1.01 -17.10
N LYS A 69 8.96 0.32 -17.27
CA LYS A 69 9.42 1.02 -18.49
C LYS A 69 10.92 0.82 -18.76
N ARG A 70 11.66 0.37 -17.75
CA ARG A 70 13.03 -0.12 -17.86
C ARG A 70 13.14 -1.58 -17.42
N HIS A 71 14.23 -2.22 -17.82
CA HIS A 71 14.60 -3.50 -17.24
C HIS A 71 14.87 -3.35 -15.74
N VAL A 72 14.15 -4.12 -14.92
CA VAL A 72 14.30 -4.20 -13.47
C VAL A 72 14.80 -5.60 -13.14
N SER A 73 15.97 -5.67 -12.52
CA SER A 73 16.59 -6.93 -12.10
C SER A 73 15.82 -7.59 -10.95
N LEU A 74 16.02 -8.91 -10.79
CA LEU A 74 15.42 -9.66 -9.68
C LEU A 74 15.83 -9.10 -8.30
N GLU A 75 17.10 -8.71 -8.13
CA GLU A 75 17.59 -8.15 -6.88
C GLU A 75 16.91 -6.81 -6.56
N GLU A 76 16.69 -5.97 -7.57
CA GLU A 76 15.93 -4.74 -7.41
C GLU A 76 14.50 -5.04 -6.94
N ARG A 77 13.78 -5.98 -7.58
CA ARG A 77 12.42 -6.37 -7.17
C ARG A 77 12.36 -6.80 -5.71
N ILE A 78 13.25 -7.71 -5.31
CA ILE A 78 13.35 -8.20 -3.93
C ILE A 78 13.59 -7.05 -2.95
N ARG A 79 14.49 -6.11 -3.29
CA ARG A 79 14.75 -4.92 -2.44
C ARG A 79 13.51 -4.04 -2.28
N ALA A 80 12.76 -3.81 -3.35
CA ALA A 80 11.52 -3.02 -3.29
C ALA A 80 10.44 -3.71 -2.46
N MET A 81 10.24 -5.02 -2.66
CA MET A 81 9.29 -5.82 -1.88
C MET A 81 9.64 -5.85 -0.39
N ASN A 82 10.93 -6.00 -0.05
CA ASN A 82 11.41 -5.91 1.33
C ASN A 82 11.21 -4.51 1.91
N ALA A 83 11.42 -3.45 1.13
CA ALA A 83 11.15 -2.09 1.56
C ALA A 83 9.67 -1.88 1.91
N ILE A 84 8.74 -2.45 1.15
CA ILE A 84 7.31 -2.43 1.47
C ILE A 84 7.03 -3.15 2.79
N MET A 85 7.63 -4.32 3.04
CA MET A 85 7.46 -5.01 4.33
C MET A 85 7.98 -4.18 5.49
N GLU A 86 9.18 -3.60 5.37
CA GLU A 86 9.75 -2.76 6.43
C GLU A 86 8.89 -1.51 6.73
N ILE A 87 8.24 -0.95 5.71
CA ILE A 87 7.26 0.13 5.86
C ILE A 87 6.08 -0.37 6.71
N LEU A 88 5.46 -1.49 6.32
CA LEU A 88 4.25 -2.01 6.96
C LEU A 88 4.50 -2.54 8.38
N GLU A 89 5.69 -3.06 8.67
CA GLU A 89 6.09 -3.45 10.03
C GLU A 89 6.17 -2.27 11.00
N ARG A 90 6.56 -1.08 10.50
CA ARG A 90 6.79 0.12 11.31
C ARG A 90 6.19 1.35 10.62
N PRO A 91 4.86 1.37 10.42
CA PRO A 91 4.22 2.37 9.58
C PRO A 91 4.36 3.77 10.15
N ASP A 92 4.46 3.93 11.47
CA ASP A 92 4.60 5.25 12.13
C ASP A 92 6.05 5.77 12.19
N SER A 93 7.01 5.06 11.59
CA SER A 93 8.42 5.44 11.64
C SER A 93 8.82 6.42 10.52
N LYS A 94 9.77 7.30 10.80
CA LYS A 94 10.41 8.15 9.75
C LYS A 94 11.10 7.33 8.66
N MET A 95 11.47 6.10 8.96
CA MET A 95 12.03 5.18 7.97
C MET A 95 10.96 4.78 6.96
N ALA A 96 9.75 4.47 7.41
CA ALA A 96 8.62 4.15 6.55
C ALA A 96 8.30 5.31 5.58
N ASP A 97 8.22 6.54 6.08
CA ASP A 97 7.96 7.72 5.24
C ASP A 97 9.02 7.89 4.14
N ARG A 98 10.31 7.76 4.49
CA ARG A 98 11.41 7.88 3.53
C ARG A 98 11.36 6.79 2.46
N LYS A 99 11.16 5.54 2.86
CA LYS A 99 11.07 4.42 1.92
C LYS A 99 9.85 4.53 1.01
N ALA A 100 8.70 4.95 1.54
CA ALA A 100 7.51 5.19 0.73
C ALA A 100 7.76 6.28 -0.32
N GLN A 101 8.43 7.37 0.06
CA GLN A 101 8.82 8.43 -0.87
C GLN A 101 9.83 7.95 -1.93
N GLU A 102 10.81 7.13 -1.53
CA GLU A 102 11.77 6.53 -2.47
C GLU A 102 11.04 5.64 -3.50
N LEU A 103 10.14 4.76 -3.07
CA LEU A 103 9.33 3.94 -3.97
C LEU A 103 8.47 4.80 -4.91
N ALA A 104 7.81 5.85 -4.39
CA ALA A 104 7.03 6.79 -5.17
C ALA A 104 7.87 7.50 -6.26
N SER A 105 9.11 7.88 -5.92
CA SER A 105 10.03 8.54 -6.88
C SER A 105 10.46 7.60 -8.01
N GLN A 106 10.58 6.31 -7.72
CA GLN A 106 11.00 5.28 -8.68
C GLN A 106 9.85 4.74 -9.53
N ALA A 107 8.60 4.91 -9.08
CA ALA A 107 7.40 4.36 -9.72
C ALA A 107 7.27 4.72 -11.21
N GLU A 108 7.79 5.87 -11.64
CA GLU A 108 7.74 6.29 -13.05
C GLU A 108 8.49 5.34 -14.00
N GLU A 109 9.63 4.82 -13.54
CA GLU A 109 10.47 3.91 -14.32
C GLU A 109 10.07 2.45 -14.11
N TRP A 110 9.53 2.13 -12.93
CA TRP A 110 9.28 0.78 -12.47
C TRP A 110 7.90 0.23 -12.85
N VAL A 111 6.92 1.11 -13.04
CA VAL A 111 5.52 0.70 -13.17
C VAL A 111 4.98 1.21 -14.50
N GLN A 112 4.61 0.28 -15.38
CA GLN A 112 4.11 0.61 -16.70
C GLN A 112 2.65 1.04 -16.64
N ASP A 113 1.83 0.33 -15.86
CA ASP A 113 0.40 0.64 -15.71
C ASP A 113 0.21 1.98 -14.98
N GLU A 114 -0.60 2.88 -15.55
CA GLU A 114 -0.76 4.23 -15.00
C GLU A 114 -1.50 4.26 -13.66
N HIS A 115 -2.45 3.35 -13.46
CA HIS A 115 -3.22 3.26 -12.23
C HIS A 115 -2.39 2.64 -11.10
N TYR A 116 -1.63 1.58 -11.40
CA TYR A 116 -0.71 0.99 -10.43
C TYR A 116 0.42 1.96 -10.07
N ARG A 117 0.95 2.69 -11.05
CA ARG A 117 1.95 3.75 -10.83
C ARG A 117 1.39 4.86 -9.96
N GLY A 118 0.15 5.29 -10.21
CA GLY A 118 -0.57 6.25 -9.39
C GLY A 118 -0.71 5.75 -7.94
N LEU A 119 -1.03 4.47 -7.75
CA LEU A 119 -1.14 3.85 -6.45
C LEU A 119 0.19 3.87 -5.68
N VAL A 120 1.29 3.46 -6.31
CA VAL A 120 2.64 3.49 -5.69
C VAL A 120 3.05 4.92 -5.35
N LYS A 121 2.77 5.90 -6.22
CA LYS A 121 3.11 7.32 -5.99
C LYS A 121 2.38 7.93 -4.79
N ASN A 122 1.20 7.42 -4.45
CA ASN A 122 0.38 7.90 -3.34
C ASN A 122 0.31 6.86 -2.21
N PHE A 123 1.37 6.08 -2.02
CA PHE A 123 1.44 5.08 -0.96
C PHE A 123 1.30 5.73 0.44
N ASP A 124 1.73 6.98 0.60
CA ASP A 124 1.54 7.80 1.80
C ASP A 124 0.07 7.93 2.23
N LYS A 125 -0.86 8.05 1.28
CA LYS A 125 -2.31 8.11 1.56
C LYS A 125 -2.81 6.76 2.08
N VAL A 126 -2.39 5.66 1.47
CA VAL A 126 -2.71 4.30 1.93
C VAL A 126 -2.17 4.08 3.35
N LEU A 127 -0.92 4.49 3.61
CA LEU A 127 -0.31 4.41 4.94
C LEU A 127 -1.04 5.28 5.96
N THR A 128 -1.54 6.46 5.57
CA THR A 128 -2.33 7.32 6.47
C THR A 128 -3.59 6.60 6.94
N VAL A 129 -4.29 5.89 6.06
CA VAL A 129 -5.45 5.08 6.46
C VAL A 129 -5.00 3.85 7.27
N HIS A 130 -3.96 3.13 6.86
CA HIS A 130 -3.41 2.00 7.61
C HIS A 130 -3.10 2.38 9.07
N ARG A 131 -2.41 3.50 9.29
CA ARG A 131 -2.03 4.00 10.63
C ARG A 131 -3.24 4.29 11.52
N SER A 132 -4.39 4.59 10.93
CA SER A 132 -5.64 4.84 11.68
C SER A 132 -6.32 3.57 12.19
N LEU A 133 -5.93 2.40 11.69
CA LEU A 133 -6.46 1.11 12.12
C LEU A 133 -5.90 0.71 13.49
N ASP A 134 -6.66 -0.11 14.22
CA ASP A 134 -6.20 -0.64 15.50
C ASP A 134 -5.01 -1.59 15.35
N GLU A 135 -4.19 -1.70 16.40
CA GLU A 135 -2.95 -2.49 16.38
C GLU A 135 -3.17 -3.97 16.05
N ARG A 136 -4.31 -4.55 16.46
CA ARG A 136 -4.59 -5.97 16.19
C ARG A 136 -4.88 -6.18 14.71
N THR A 137 -5.63 -5.27 14.10
CA THR A 137 -5.90 -5.27 12.66
C THR A 137 -4.60 -5.09 11.87
N LYS A 138 -3.78 -4.08 12.21
CA LYS A 138 -2.48 -3.84 11.56
C LYS A 138 -1.58 -5.07 11.65
N ALA A 139 -1.43 -5.65 12.84
CA ALA A 139 -0.61 -6.84 13.05
C ALA A 139 -1.09 -8.06 12.23
N SER A 140 -2.40 -8.25 12.10
CA SER A 140 -2.97 -9.30 11.25
C SER A 140 -2.67 -9.07 9.78
N MET A 141 -2.82 -7.84 9.29
CA MET A 141 -2.52 -7.48 7.89
C MET A 141 -1.05 -7.72 7.56
N VAL A 142 -0.15 -7.19 8.41
CA VAL A 142 1.32 -7.34 8.25
C VAL A 142 1.72 -8.81 8.22
N LYS A 143 1.18 -9.64 9.13
CA LYS A 143 1.46 -11.07 9.16
C LYS A 143 1.17 -11.74 7.81
N TRP A 144 -0.01 -11.52 7.24
CA TRP A 144 -0.37 -12.16 5.98
C TRP A 144 0.38 -11.58 4.79
N MET A 145 0.73 -10.29 4.84
CA MET A 145 1.58 -9.66 3.84
C MET A 145 2.98 -10.28 3.81
N HIS A 146 3.55 -10.64 4.97
CA HIS A 146 4.82 -11.36 5.04
C HIS A 146 4.76 -12.74 4.38
N GLU A 147 3.73 -13.53 4.70
CA GLU A 147 3.55 -14.86 4.10
C GLU A 147 3.41 -14.77 2.58
N MET A 148 2.64 -13.79 2.10
CA MET A 148 2.46 -13.52 0.68
C MET A 148 3.78 -13.11 0.01
N ASN A 149 4.49 -12.13 0.57
CA ASN A 149 5.79 -11.67 0.05
C ASN A 149 6.84 -12.81 0.01
N ALA A 150 6.89 -13.65 1.04
CA ALA A 150 7.78 -14.81 1.07
C ALA A 150 7.44 -15.81 -0.05
N GLY A 151 6.16 -16.05 -0.29
CA GLY A 151 5.67 -16.88 -1.41
C GLY A 151 6.07 -16.32 -2.77
N MET A 152 5.85 -15.02 -3.00
CA MET A 152 6.19 -14.33 -4.25
C MET A 152 7.70 -14.40 -4.53
N GLN A 153 8.53 -14.03 -3.57
CA GLN A 153 9.99 -14.07 -3.74
C GLN A 153 10.53 -15.47 -4.01
N LYS A 154 9.89 -16.49 -3.43
CA LYS A 154 10.23 -17.90 -3.69
C LYS A 154 10.02 -18.25 -5.18
N TYR A 155 8.93 -17.81 -5.79
CA TYR A 155 8.58 -18.14 -7.18
C TYR A 155 9.15 -17.15 -8.22
N LEU A 156 9.59 -15.97 -7.81
CA LEU A 156 10.47 -15.13 -8.64
C LEU A 156 11.83 -15.80 -8.93
N GLN A 157 12.25 -16.74 -8.08
CA GLN A 157 13.54 -17.45 -8.19
C GLN A 157 13.43 -18.85 -8.81
N GLN A 158 12.22 -19.42 -8.86
CA GLN A 158 12.03 -20.79 -9.35
C GLN A 158 10.70 -20.93 -10.11
N PRO A 159 10.68 -21.69 -11.22
CA PRO A 159 9.46 -21.94 -11.96
C PRO A 159 8.55 -22.93 -11.22
N VAL A 160 7.25 -22.89 -11.52
CA VAL A 160 6.26 -23.84 -11.00
C VAL A 160 6.24 -25.10 -11.87
N TYR A 161 6.53 -26.25 -11.28
CA TYR A 161 6.67 -27.53 -12.01
C TYR A 161 5.41 -28.42 -11.99
N SER A 162 4.45 -28.16 -11.09
CA SER A 162 3.21 -28.94 -10.95
C SER A 162 2.09 -28.10 -10.33
N PHE A 163 0.84 -28.38 -10.71
CA PHE A 163 -0.39 -27.79 -10.16
C PHE A 163 -1.09 -28.75 -9.21
#